data_AF-J4KTC7-F1
#
_entry.id   AF-J4KTC7-F1
#
_cell.length_a   1.000
_cell.length_b   1.000
_cell.length_c   1.000
_cell.angle_alpha   90.00
_cell.angle_beta   90.00
_cell.angle_gamma   90.00
#
_symmetry.space_group_name_H-M   'P 1'
#
loop_
_entity.id
_entity.type
_entity.pdbx_description
1 polymer ?
#
loop_
_entity_poly.entity_id
_entity_poly.type
_entity_poly.pdbx_seq_one_letter_code
_entity_poly.pdbx_strand_id
1 'polypeptide(L)' 'MKNLFLILLLAVVAIAADKFDCSKRYCKQMTSCAEAYHYLKECGRSSFDRDGDGVPCENVCKGAKKK' A
#
# COMPACT_ATOMS: atom_id res chain seq x y z
N MET A 1 -32.50 22.32 -10.09
CA MET A 1 -31.15 22.86 -9.77
C MET A 1 -30.49 22.21 -8.54
N LYS A 2 -31.24 21.72 -7.53
CA LYS A 2 -30.67 21.01 -6.36
C LYS A 2 -30.02 19.65 -6.69
N ASN A 3 -30.50 19.00 -7.76
CA ASN A 3 -30.01 17.68 -8.20
C ASN A 3 -28.66 17.78 -8.95
N LEU A 4 -28.28 18.97 -9.43
CA LEU A 4 -27.02 19.21 -10.13
C LEU A 4 -25.84 19.36 -9.14
N PHE A 5 -26.10 19.90 -7.95
CA PHE A 5 -25.11 20.01 -6.86
C PHE A 5 -24.79 18.66 -6.21
N LEU A 6 -25.77 17.75 -6.12
CA LEU A 6 -25.57 16.39 -5.59
C LEU A 6 -24.68 15.53 -6.49
N ILE A 7 -24.76 15.70 -7.80
CA ILE A 7 -23.92 14.97 -8.77
C ILE A 7 -22.48 15.53 -8.76
N LEU A 8 -22.31 16.83 -8.56
CA LEU A 8 -20.99 17.48 -8.47
C LEU A 8 -20.19 17.06 -7.23
N LEU A 9 -20.88 16.79 -6.10
CA LEU A 9 -20.26 16.34 -4.85
C LEU A 9 -19.81 14.87 -4.90
N LEU A 10 -20.47 14.02 -5.68
CA LEU A 10 -20.19 12.58 -5.74
C LEU A 10 -18.95 12.25 -6.60
N ALA A 11 -18.62 13.07 -7.60
CA ALA A 11 -17.48 12.83 -8.49
C ALA A 11 -16.11 13.20 -7.87
N VAL A 12 -16.07 13.99 -6.79
CA VAL A 12 -14.83 14.50 -6.19
C VAL A 12 -14.13 13.48 -5.27
N VAL A 13 -14.82 12.42 -4.85
CA VAL A 13 -14.31 11.46 -3.84
C VAL A 13 -13.44 10.34 -4.43
N ALA A 14 -13.31 10.24 -5.76
CA ALA A 14 -12.78 9.05 -6.44
C ALA A 14 -11.25 9.00 -6.64
N ILE A 15 -10.45 9.80 -5.93
CA ILE A 15 -9.03 9.98 -6.29
C ILE A 15 -8.09 9.37 -5.23
N ALA A 16 -7.15 8.58 -5.75
CA ALA A 16 -5.96 7.98 -5.13
C ALA A 16 -6.10 6.54 -4.56
N ALA A 17 -6.41 5.58 -5.43
CA ALA A 17 -5.84 4.24 -5.28
C ALA A 17 -4.39 4.29 -5.78
N ASP A 18 -3.43 4.27 -4.86
CA ASP A 18 -2.01 4.21 -5.19
C ASP A 18 -1.72 2.88 -5.91
N LYS A 19 -1.37 2.95 -7.20
CA LYS A 19 -0.99 1.77 -7.97
C LYS A 19 0.47 1.47 -7.68
N PHE A 20 0.70 0.52 -6.79
CA PHE A 20 2.04 -0.02 -6.57
C PHE A 20 2.45 -0.85 -7.79
N ASP A 21 3.60 -0.52 -8.40
CA ASP A 21 4.26 -1.39 -9.37
C ASP A 21 5.20 -2.36 -8.65
N CYS A 22 5.76 -3.37 -9.32
CA CYS A 22 6.64 -4.40 -8.71
C CYS A 22 8.15 -4.19 -8.97
N SER A 23 8.60 -2.99 -9.34
CA SER A 23 9.98 -2.74 -9.79
C SER A 23 11.00 -2.53 -8.66
N LYS A 24 10.56 -2.03 -7.50
CA LYS A 24 11.45 -1.70 -6.38
C LYS A 24 12.13 -2.96 -5.84
N ARG A 25 13.40 -2.81 -5.47
CA ARG A 25 14.26 -3.92 -5.08
C ARG A 25 14.60 -3.94 -3.60
N TYR A 26 14.45 -2.81 -2.90
CA TYR A 26 14.88 -2.64 -1.52
C TYR A 26 13.80 -1.97 -0.66
N CYS A 27 13.68 -2.40 0.61
CA CYS A 27 12.75 -1.82 1.57
C CYS A 27 12.92 -0.30 1.82
N LYS A 28 14.13 0.23 1.61
CA LYS A 28 14.39 1.68 1.68
C LYS A 28 13.69 2.50 0.58
N GLN A 29 13.20 1.85 -0.48
CA GLN A 29 12.46 2.48 -1.57
C GLN A 29 10.94 2.46 -1.31
N MET A 30 10.48 1.66 -0.35
CA MET A 30 9.07 1.63 0.06
C MET A 30 8.73 2.90 0.81
N THR A 31 7.57 3.49 0.51
CA THR A 31 7.10 4.70 1.20
C THR A 31 6.01 4.41 2.22
N SER A 32 5.41 3.22 2.17
CA SER A 32 4.33 2.83 3.08
C SER A 32 4.33 1.33 3.38
N CYS A 33 3.74 0.96 4.52
CA CYS A 33 3.54 -0.45 4.86
C CYS A 33 2.58 -1.15 3.88
N ALA A 34 1.56 -0.43 3.39
CA ALA A 34 0.62 -0.96 2.40
C ALA A 34 1.33 -1.36 1.09
N GLU A 35 2.27 -0.53 0.64
CA GLU A 35 3.12 -0.86 -0.52
C GLU A 35 3.97 -2.10 -0.25
N ALA A 36 4.64 -2.18 0.91
CA ALA A 36 5.46 -3.34 1.26
C ALA A 36 4.66 -4.65 1.26
N TYR A 37 3.42 -4.61 1.77
CA TYR A 37 2.49 -5.74 1.71
C TYR A 37 2.06 -6.11 0.29
N HIS A 38 1.84 -5.11 -0.57
CA HIS A 38 1.57 -5.37 -1.98
C HIS A 38 2.74 -6.10 -2.64
N TYR A 39 3.97 -5.66 -2.38
CA TYR A 39 5.17 -6.35 -2.89
C TYR A 39 5.30 -7.79 -2.36
N LEU A 40 5.01 -8.02 -1.08
CA LEU A 40 5.05 -9.36 -0.51
C LEU A 40 4.00 -10.29 -1.13
N LYS A 41 2.75 -9.82 -1.25
CA LYS A 41 1.58 -10.64 -1.60
C LYS A 41 1.33 -10.73 -3.11
N GLU A 42 1.33 -9.59 -3.79
CA GLU A 42 0.98 -9.49 -5.21
C GLU A 42 2.22 -9.68 -6.10
N CYS A 43 3.36 -9.12 -5.70
CA CYS A 43 4.60 -9.23 -6.48
C CYS A 43 5.47 -10.45 -6.09
N GLY A 44 5.06 -11.24 -5.08
CA GLY A 44 5.78 -12.43 -4.62
C GLY A 44 7.18 -12.16 -4.04
N ARG A 45 7.42 -10.96 -3.51
CA ARG A 45 8.74 -10.52 -3.07
C ARG A 45 9.06 -10.96 -1.64
N SER A 46 9.15 -12.27 -1.41
CA SER A 46 9.43 -12.88 -0.10
C SER A 46 10.65 -12.28 0.62
N SER A 47 11.68 -11.86 -0.12
CA SER A 47 12.88 -11.18 0.43
C SER A 47 12.62 -9.90 1.24
N PHE A 48 11.40 -9.36 1.19
CA PHE A 48 10.99 -8.18 1.96
C PHE A 48 10.55 -8.54 3.38
N ASP A 49 10.15 -9.79 3.61
CA ASP A 49 9.88 -10.40 4.91
C ASP A 49 11.03 -11.38 5.21
N ARG A 50 12.14 -10.84 5.74
CA ARG A 50 13.40 -11.59 5.86
C ARG A 50 13.40 -12.58 7.02
N ASP A 51 12.70 -12.25 8.10
CA ASP A 51 12.54 -13.08 9.29
C ASP A 51 11.33 -14.01 9.21
N GLY A 52 10.44 -13.81 8.23
CA GLY A 52 9.35 -14.74 7.92
C GLY A 52 8.19 -14.63 8.90
N ASP A 53 8.03 -13.48 9.55
CA ASP A 53 6.95 -13.24 10.52
C ASP A 53 5.66 -12.72 9.84
N GLY A 54 5.70 -12.55 8.53
CA GLY A 54 4.61 -12.03 7.71
C GLY A 54 4.57 -10.51 7.62
N VAL A 55 5.52 -9.78 8.21
CA VAL A 55 5.62 -8.32 8.19
C VAL A 55 6.76 -7.88 7.26
N PRO A 56 6.46 -7.45 6.02
CA PRO A 56 7.49 -7.01 5.09
C PRO A 56 8.03 -5.63 5.46
N CYS A 57 9.31 -5.40 5.22
CA CYS A 57 9.97 -4.09 5.32
C CYS A 57 9.62 -3.33 6.62
N GLU A 58 10.05 -3.86 7.76
CA GLU A 58 9.77 -3.32 9.10
C GLU A 58 10.08 -1.81 9.29
N ASN A 59 10.95 -1.24 8.45
CA ASN A 59 11.23 0.20 8.43
C ASN A 59 9.99 1.06 8.14
N VAL A 60 9.08 0.57 7.28
CA VAL A 60 7.80 1.22 6.95
C VAL A 60 6.61 0.59 7.67
N CYS A 61 6.75 -0.63 8.20
CA CYS A 61 5.71 -1.39 8.90
C CYS A 61 5.84 -1.38 10.44
N LYS A 62 6.42 -0.32 11.02
CA LYS A 62 6.65 -0.20 12.48
C LYS A 62 5.37 -0.54 13.28
N GLY A 63 5.41 -1.61 14.07
CA GLY A 63 4.30 -2.02 14.94
C GLY A 63 3.26 -2.96 14.32
N ALA A 64 3.47 -3.45 13.10
CA ALA A 64 2.53 -4.36 12.43
C ALA A 64 2.68 -5.85 12.84
N LYS A 65 3.56 -6.18 13.81
CA LYS A 65 3.68 -7.52 14.39
C LYS A 65 2.26 -8.00 14.77
N LYS A 66 1.73 -9.01 14.08
CA LYS A 66 0.55 -9.71 14.59
C LYS A 66 0.99 -10.38 15.88
N LYS A 67 0.44 -9.92 17.00
CA LYS A 67 0.44 -10.69 18.25
C LYS A 67 -0.21 -12.04 18.00
#